data_AF-A0A432MLR6-F1
#
_entry.id   AF-A0A432MLR6-F1
#
_cell.length_a   1.000
_cell.length_b   1.000
_cell.length_c   1.000
_cell.angle_alpha   90.00
_cell.angle_beta   90.00
_cell.angle_gamma   90.00
#
_symmetry.space_group_name_H-M   'P 1'
#
loop_
_entity.id
_entity.type
_entity.pdbx_description
1 polymer ?
#
loop_
_entity_poly.entity_id
_entity_poly.type
_entity_poly.pdbx_seq_one_letter_code
_entity_poly.pdbx_strand_id
1 'polypeptide(L)'
;MFELVKKALYTGVGLASMTRDKIEELAKEVSRQAELTEAEAAKFQAELEKRAAAAQEELRAEIDQRVEQVTQRLGLARAEESAALAAKVAALSARVEALEARLAASAPASPESHAHG
;
A
#
# COMPACT_ATOMS: atom_id res chain seq x y z
N MET A 1 -32.58 14.11 -1.34
CA MET A 1 -31.30 13.80 -2.01
C MET A 1 -30.29 14.95 -1.93
N PHE A 2 -30.67 16.19 -2.26
CA PHE A 2 -29.77 17.35 -2.23
C PHE A 2 -29.05 17.60 -0.89
N GLU A 3 -29.76 17.44 0.24
CA GLU A 3 -29.16 17.55 1.59
C GLU A 3 -28.09 16.48 1.87
N LEU A 4 -28.24 15.28 1.30
CA LEU A 4 -27.27 14.20 1.46
C LEU A 4 -25.99 14.50 0.65
N VAL A 5 -26.15 15.06 -0.55
CA VAL A 5 -25.04 15.53 -1.40
C VAL A 5 -24.31 16.69 -0.74
N LYS A 6 -25.03 17.69 -0.21
CA LYS A 6 -24.45 18.79 0.59
C LYS A 6 -23.66 18.27 1.78
N LYS A 7 -24.23 17.35 2.57
CA LYS A 7 -23.52 16.77 3.72
C LYS A 7 -22.28 16.01 3.29
N ALA A 8 -22.36 15.18 2.25
CA ALA A 8 -21.23 14.42 1.75
C ALA A 8 -20.12 15.32 1.16
N LEU A 9 -20.49 16.46 0.56
CA LEU A 9 -19.58 17.53 0.15
C LEU A 9 -18.85 18.13 1.36
N TYR A 10 -19.58 18.48 2.43
CA TYR A 10 -18.98 19.06 3.64
C TYR A 10 -18.05 18.10 4.38
N THR A 11 -18.23 16.78 4.27
CA THR A 11 -17.32 15.78 4.82
C THR A 11 -16.18 15.36 3.88
N GLY A 12 -16.11 15.88 2.65
CA GLY A 12 -15.07 15.54 1.66
C GLY A 12 -15.20 14.14 1.04
N VAL A 13 -15.73 13.17 1.80
CA VAL A 13 -16.00 11.79 1.34
C VAL A 13 -16.94 11.76 0.13
N GLY A 14 -17.93 12.66 0.08
CA GLY A 14 -18.83 12.78 -1.06
C GLY A 14 -18.11 13.22 -2.33
N LEU A 15 -17.20 14.19 -2.22
CA LEU A 15 -16.40 14.64 -3.36
C LEU A 15 -15.42 13.56 -3.83
N ALA A 16 -14.80 12.83 -2.90
CA ALA A 16 -13.89 11.74 -3.22
C ALA A 16 -14.58 10.65 -4.06
N SER A 17 -15.87 10.40 -3.82
CA SER A 17 -16.63 9.35 -4.52
C SER A 17 -17.34 9.83 -5.81
N MET A 18 -17.23 11.11 -6.18
CA MET A 18 -17.93 11.66 -7.36
C MET A 18 -17.11 11.52 -8.64
N THR A 19 -17.81 11.30 -9.76
CA THR A 19 -17.22 11.34 -11.11
C THR A 19 -17.04 12.78 -11.58
N ARG A 20 -16.23 12.99 -12.62
CA ARG A 20 -16.07 14.33 -13.24
C ARG A 20 -17.41 14.93 -13.65
N ASP A 21 -18.26 14.16 -14.32
CA ASP A 21 -19.59 14.61 -14.75
C ASP A 21 -20.46 15.07 -13.57
N LYS A 22 -20.40 14.35 -12.43
CA LYS A 22 -21.10 14.70 -11.20
C LYS A 22 -20.56 15.98 -10.56
N ILE A 23 -19.24 16.18 -10.63
CA ILE A 23 -18.60 17.41 -10.13
C ILE A 23 -19.00 18.60 -11.00
N GLU A 24 -19.06 18.42 -12.32
CA GLU A 24 -19.48 19.46 -13.27
C GLU A 24 -20.96 19.81 -13.10
N GLU A 25 -21.85 18.82 -12.96
CA GLU A 25 -23.27 19.01 -12.67
C GLU A 25 -23.46 19.83 -11.37
N LEU A 26 -22.70 19.49 -10.33
CA LEU A 26 -22.71 20.19 -9.06
C LEU A 26 -22.19 21.63 -9.21
N ALA A 27 -21.08 21.83 -9.92
CA ALA A 27 -20.51 23.14 -10.17
C ALA A 27 -21.51 24.05 -10.90
N LYS A 28 -22.20 23.52 -11.91
CA LYS A 28 -23.25 24.22 -12.66
C LYS A 28 -24.45 24.60 -11.79
N GLU A 29 -24.95 23.66 -10.98
CA GLU A 29 -26.11 23.93 -10.10
C GLU A 29 -25.78 25.01 -9.06
N VAL A 30 -24.61 24.92 -8.42
CA VAL A 30 -24.16 25.92 -7.43
C VAL A 30 -23.90 27.27 -8.09
N SER A 31 -23.26 27.29 -9.27
CA SER A 31 -23.00 28.53 -10.00
C SER A 31 -24.29 29.24 -10.39
N ARG A 32 -25.32 28.48 -10.81
CA ARG A 32 -26.64 29.01 -11.11
C ARG A 32 -27.33 29.58 -9.86
N GLN A 33 -27.31 28.84 -8.76
CA GLN A 33 -27.96 29.28 -7.51
C GLN A 33 -27.28 30.49 -6.88
N ALA A 34 -25.96 30.62 -7.04
CA ALA A 34 -25.18 31.73 -6.52
C ALA A 34 -25.03 32.90 -7.51
N GLU A 35 -25.69 32.83 -8.67
CA GLU A 35 -25.64 33.85 -9.74
C GLU A 35 -24.20 34.23 -10.13
N LEU A 36 -23.30 33.25 -10.18
CA LEU A 36 -21.90 33.46 -10.53
C LEU A 36 -21.76 33.90 -11.99
N THR A 37 -20.84 34.83 -12.24
CA THR A 37 -20.40 35.15 -13.60
C THR A 37 -19.70 33.94 -14.24
N GLU A 38 -19.58 33.91 -15.57
CA GLU A 38 -18.88 32.81 -16.27
C GLU A 38 -17.45 32.60 -15.76
N ALA A 39 -16.74 33.69 -15.45
CA ALA A 39 -15.39 33.63 -14.92
C ALA A 39 -15.33 33.01 -13.51
N GLU A 40 -16.29 33.38 -12.65
CA GLU A 40 -16.39 32.83 -11.29
C GLU A 40 -16.83 31.36 -11.31
N ALA A 41 -17.77 31.00 -12.18
CA ALA A 41 -18.22 29.62 -12.38
C ALA A 41 -17.07 28.72 -12.86
N ALA A 42 -16.29 29.17 -13.84
CA ALA A 42 -15.13 28.43 -14.35
C ALA A 42 -14.07 28.23 -13.26
N LYS A 43 -13.79 29.28 -12.47
CA LYS A 43 -12.85 29.18 -11.33
C LYS A 43 -13.36 28.22 -10.27
N PHE A 44 -14.65 28.28 -9.94
CA PHE A 44 -15.28 27.41 -8.95
C PHE A 44 -15.22 25.93 -9.37
N GLN A 45 -15.51 25.63 -10.64
CA GLN A 45 -15.38 24.27 -11.18
C GLN A 45 -13.95 23.75 -11.04
N ALA A 46 -12.94 24.53 -11.44
CA ALA A 46 -11.55 24.14 -11.32
C ALA A 46 -11.13 23.87 -9.86
N GLU A 47 -11.61 24.68 -8.92
CA GLU A 47 -11.37 24.45 -7.49
C GLU A 47 -12.06 23.19 -6.98
N LEU A 48 -13.28 22.92 -7.42
CA LEU A 48 -14.04 21.70 -7.09
C LEU A 48 -13.33 20.44 -7.59
N GLU A 49 -12.88 20.45 -8.85
CA GLU A 49 -12.11 19.35 -9.44
C GLU A 49 -10.82 19.08 -8.67
N LYS A 50 -10.07 20.14 -8.34
CA LYS A 50 -8.85 20.02 -7.53
C LYS A 50 -9.13 19.43 -6.15
N ARG A 51 -10.18 19.89 -5.47
CA ARG A 51 -10.57 19.38 -4.15
C ARG A 51 -11.01 17.93 -4.20
N ALA A 52 -11.77 17.54 -5.24
CA ALA A 52 -12.17 16.16 -5.43
C ALA A 52 -10.96 15.24 -5.64
N ALA A 53 -10.00 15.65 -6.47
CA ALA A 53 -8.76 14.89 -6.69
C ALA A 53 -7.95 14.71 -5.40
N ALA A 54 -7.80 15.78 -4.60
CA ALA A 54 -7.12 15.70 -3.31
C ALA A 54 -7.84 14.77 -2.34
N ALA A 55 -9.17 14.88 -2.23
CA ALA A 55 -9.97 14.01 -1.37
C ALA A 55 -9.91 12.52 -1.81
N GLN A 56 -9.78 12.26 -3.12
CA GLN A 56 -9.56 10.91 -3.64
C GLN A 56 -8.22 10.30 -3.23
N GLU A 57 -7.13 11.09 -3.30
CA GLU A 57 -5.83 10.61 -2.86
C GLU A 57 -5.79 10.35 -1.35
N GLU A 58 -6.36 11.27 -0.56
CA GLU A 58 -6.40 11.14 0.90
C GLU A 58 -7.20 9.90 1.31
N LEU A 59 -8.37 9.68 0.70
CA LEU A 59 -9.17 8.47 0.92
C LEU A 59 -8.41 7.19 0.52
N ARG A 60 -7.68 7.19 -0.60
CA ARG A 60 -6.85 6.04 -1.01
C ARG A 60 -5.77 5.74 0.01
N ALA A 61 -5.05 6.77 0.47
CA ALA A 61 -4.01 6.61 1.46
C ALA A 61 -4.55 6.04 2.79
N GLU A 62 -5.71 6.52 3.25
CA GLU A 62 -6.37 5.99 4.45
C GLU A 62 -6.77 4.51 4.28
N ILE A 63 -7.31 4.14 3.11
CA ILE A 63 -7.66 2.75 2.80
C ILE A 63 -6.41 1.88 2.80
N ASP A 64 -5.35 2.29 2.10
CA ASP A 64 -4.10 1.53 2.01
C ASP A 64 -3.49 1.31 3.40
N GLN A 65 -3.43 2.36 4.22
CA GLN A 65 -2.95 2.27 5.59
C GLN A 65 -3.81 1.31 6.43
N ARG A 66 -5.13 1.36 6.27
CA ARG A 66 -6.05 0.49 7.02
C ARG A 66 -5.91 -0.97 6.60
N VAL A 67 -5.77 -1.23 5.30
CA VAL A 67 -5.53 -2.57 4.75
C VAL A 67 -4.20 -3.11 5.24
N GLU A 68 -3.14 -2.30 5.23
CA GLU A 68 -1.84 -2.68 5.77
C GLU A 68 -1.93 -3.06 7.26
N GLN A 69 -2.58 -2.23 8.08
CA GLN A 69 -2.76 -2.54 9.51
C GLN A 69 -3.53 -3.84 9.74
N VAL A 70 -4.58 -4.10 8.96
CA VAL A 70 -5.35 -5.35 9.07
C VAL A 70 -4.50 -6.54 8.66
N THR A 71 -3.77 -6.43 7.54
CA THR A 71 -2.87 -7.47 7.03
C THR A 71 -1.79 -7.83 8.07
N GLN A 72 -1.17 -6.82 8.69
CA GLN A 72 -0.20 -7.01 9.77
C GLN A 72 -0.83 -7.69 11.00
N ARG A 73 -2.03 -7.27 11.43
CA ARG A 73 -2.73 -7.86 12.58
C ARG A 73 -3.13 -9.32 12.36
N LEU A 74 -3.44 -9.69 11.12
CA LEU A 74 -3.76 -11.06 10.72
C LEU A 74 -2.51 -11.93 10.54
N GLY A 75 -1.31 -11.36 10.70
CA GLY A 75 -0.05 -12.09 10.51
C GLY A 75 0.23 -12.47 9.06
N LEU A 76 -0.43 -11.80 8.11
CA LEU A 76 -0.20 -12.00 6.68
C LEU A 76 1.08 -11.24 6.31
N ALA A 77 2.18 -11.97 6.11
CA ALA A 77 3.42 -11.38 5.62
C ALA A 77 3.25 -10.96 4.15
N ARG A 78 3.90 -9.86 3.75
CA ARG A 78 3.95 -9.50 2.34
C ARG A 78 4.68 -10.56 1.53
N ALA A 79 4.35 -10.66 0.25
CA ALA A 79 5.01 -11.61 -0.65
C ALA A 79 6.52 -11.36 -0.72
N GLU A 80 6.92 -10.08 -0.74
CA GLU A 80 8.32 -9.65 -0.78
C GLU A 80 9.06 -10.02 0.52
N GLU A 81 8.41 -9.82 1.67
CA GLU A 81 8.96 -10.20 2.99
C GLU A 81 9.16 -11.71 3.09
N SER A 82 8.18 -12.48 2.61
CA SER A 82 8.24 -13.95 2.56
C SER A 82 9.36 -14.44 1.63
N ALA A 83 9.50 -13.84 0.45
CA ALA A 83 10.57 -14.15 -0.49
C ALA A 83 11.96 -13.80 0.07
N ALA A 84 12.09 -12.64 0.72
CA ALA A 84 13.33 -12.23 1.38
C ALA A 84 13.71 -13.19 2.52
N LEU A 85 12.73 -13.67 3.29
CA LEU A 85 12.95 -14.63 4.35
C LEU A 85 13.37 -15.99 3.77
N ALA A 86 12.72 -16.46 2.71
CA ALA A 86 13.09 -17.70 2.02
C ALA A 86 14.52 -17.64 1.46
N ALA A 87 14.93 -16.53 0.87
CA ALA A 87 16.30 -16.33 0.39
C ALA A 87 17.33 -16.35 1.53
N LYS A 88 17.02 -15.72 2.67
CA LYS A 88 17.86 -15.79 3.87
C LYS A 88 17.98 -17.21 4.41
N VAL A 89 16.88 -17.95 4.46
CA VAL A 89 16.87 -19.36 4.88
C VAL A 89 17.74 -20.19 3.97
N ALA A 90 17.59 -20.06 2.64
CA ALA A 90 18.44 -20.79 1.68
C ALA A 90 19.93 -20.49 1.85
N ALA A 91 20.29 -19.21 2.04
CA ALA A 91 21.69 -18.81 2.24
C ALA A 91 22.27 -19.34 3.56
N LEU A 92 21.46 -19.37 4.62
CA LEU A 92 21.87 -19.95 5.91
C LEU A 92 22.01 -21.48 5.82
N SER A 93 21.08 -22.17 5.17
CA SER A 93 21.17 -23.62 4.94
C SER A 93 22.44 -23.98 4.19
N ALA A 94 22.76 -23.28 3.10
CA ALA A 94 24.00 -23.51 2.35
C ALA A 94 25.27 -23.29 3.19
N ARG A 95 25.25 -22.32 4.10
CA ARG A 95 26.36 -22.09 5.05
C ARG A 95 26.50 -23.20 6.07
N VAL A 96 25.39 -23.70 6.60
CA VAL A 96 25.38 -24.82 7.55
C VAL A 96 25.96 -26.06 6.87
N GLU A 97 25.49 -26.41 5.67
CA GLU A 97 26.02 -27.55 4.90
C GLU A 97 27.53 -27.42 4.63
N ALA A 98 28.00 -26.24 4.24
CA ALA A 98 29.42 -26.01 4.01
C ALA A 98 30.27 -26.14 5.29
N LEU A 99 29.73 -25.72 6.45
CA LEU A 99 30.40 -25.88 7.73
C LEU A 99 30.42 -27.33 8.19
N GLU A 100 29.31 -28.06 8.04
CA GLU A 100 29.22 -29.49 8.34
C GLU A 100 30.19 -30.29 7.47
N ALA A 101 30.25 -30.00 6.16
CA ALA A 101 31.20 -30.62 5.25
C ALA A 101 32.66 -30.34 5.65
N ARG A 102 32.97 -29.10 6.05
CA ARG A 102 34.30 -28.74 6.59
C ARG A 102 34.61 -29.46 7.89
N LEU A 103 33.64 -29.61 8.78
CA LEU A 103 33.82 -30.30 10.05
C LEU A 103 34.13 -31.78 9.80
N ALA A 104 33.35 -32.42 8.93
CA ALA A 104 33.54 -33.80 8.51
C ALA A 104 34.90 -34.02 7.81
N ALA A 105 35.34 -33.06 6.99
CA ALA A 105 36.66 -33.10 6.35
C ALA A 105 37.83 -32.81 7.31
N SER A 106 37.57 -32.15 8.45
CA SER A 106 38.58 -31.85 9.49
C SER A 106 38.67 -32.93 10.57
N ALA A 107 37.75 -33.90 10.58
CA ALA A 107 37.87 -35.06 11.44
C ALA A 107 39.14 -35.83 11.03
N PRO A 108 40.11 -36.04 11.95
CA PRO A 108 41.33 -36.72 11.59
C PRO A 108 40.99 -38.13 11.11
N ALA A 109 41.39 -38.46 9.88
CA ALA A 109 41.60 -39.86 9.51
C ALA A 109 42.64 -40.38 10.49
N SER A 110 42.21 -41.15 11.48
CA SER A 110 43.08 -41.74 12.49
C SER A 110 44.34 -42.29 11.81
N PRO A 111 45.53 -41.71 12.05
CA PRO A 111 46.75 -42.40 11.69
C PRO A 111 47.07 -43.39 12.81
N GLU A 112 47.77 -44.45 12.41
CA GLU A 112 48.44 -45.43 13.27
C GLU A 112 47.57 -46.61 13.75
N SER A 113 48.02 -47.86 13.65
CA SER A 113 49.26 -48.38 13.09
C SER A 113 49.09 -49.88 12.90
N HIS A 114 49.80 -50.36 11.89
CA HIS A 114 50.22 -51.73 11.71
C HIS A 114 50.66 -52.43 13.01
N ALA A 115 50.54 -53.76 12.92
CA ALA A 115 51.40 -54.79 13.49
C ALA A 115 51.20 -55.18 14.96
N HIS A 116 50.92 -56.47 15.12
CA HIS A 116 51.40 -57.48 16.09
C HIS A 116 50.19 -58.35 16.45
N GLY A 117 50.17 -59.66 16.28
CA GLY A 117 51.16 -60.70 15.91
C GLY A 117 50.46 -62.03 16.17
#